data_AF-A0A938NXX8-F1
#
_entry.id   AF-A0A938NXX8-F1
#
_cell.length_a   1.000
_cell.length_b   1.000
_cell.length_c   1.000
_cell.angle_alpha   90.00
_cell.angle_beta   90.00
_cell.angle_gamma   90.00
#
_symmetry.space_group_name_H-M   'P 1'
#
loop_
_entity.id
_entity.type
_entity.pdbx_description
1 polymer ?
#
loop_
_entity_poly.entity_id
_entity_poly.type
_entity_poly.pdbx_seq_one_letter_code
_entity_poly.pdbx_strand_id
1 'polypeptide(L)'
;MYLKYNNYYFKDSLGTTSFNIYRIINYKDISTLKYDEFSPADYDIQVGTYTGTPTDTITVSIALDTNLIRDWLNYSADTINYPIKNYGIAFIPNTNCNTIKAFNSINSATGYTPYIEVILTKNSETDTIYFNSLDGTSLVTAPSTIIPNQRFITLSGVSYRHIMRFDLSKLPANSIINQAYLEFTIDTASSFYSTFDRRLYIEMLTDTTEYKTDGYIFYANLKNYITYNSYLNYIFQNWTSGVYPNLGIMLSNTTETTNLDEFVFYSSDNPEPSLRPRLTIRYTIRN
;
A
#
# COMPACT_ATOMS: atom_id res chain seq x y z
N MET A 1 6.66 14.17 21.00
CA MET A 1 5.73 13.45 20.12
C MET A 1 5.88 11.96 20.35
N TYR A 2 4.77 11.24 20.41
CA TYR A 2 4.73 9.80 20.65
C TYR A 2 4.09 9.10 19.46
N LEU A 3 4.83 8.19 18.84
CA LEU A 3 4.35 7.32 17.76
C LEU A 3 4.17 5.90 18.28
N LYS A 4 3.08 5.24 17.91
CA LYS A 4 2.81 3.85 18.28
C LYS A 4 3.14 2.95 17.11
N TYR A 5 4.08 2.04 17.30
CA TYR A 5 4.47 1.07 16.29
C TYR A 5 3.41 -0.04 16.17
N ASN A 6 3.04 -0.39 14.95
CA ASN A 6 2.30 -1.60 14.63
C ASN A 6 3.35 -2.62 14.17
N ASN A 7 3.28 -3.89 14.61
CA ASN A 7 4.34 -4.90 14.46
C ASN A 7 4.58 -5.38 13.00
N TYR A 8 4.70 -4.44 12.08
CA TYR A 8 4.91 -4.61 10.66
C TYR A 8 6.24 -3.98 10.27
N TYR A 9 6.98 -4.72 9.47
CA TYR A 9 8.23 -4.29 8.88
C TYR A 9 8.27 -4.70 7.42
N PHE A 10 8.94 -3.91 6.57
CA PHE A 10 9.19 -4.28 5.18
C PHE A 10 10.59 -4.87 5.05
N LYS A 11 10.67 -6.12 4.58
CA LYS A 11 11.87 -6.93 4.31
C LYS A 11 12.75 -7.28 5.51
N ASP A 12 13.04 -6.33 6.41
CA ASP A 12 13.98 -6.52 7.53
C ASP A 12 13.34 -6.17 8.89
N SER A 13 13.15 -7.18 9.74
CA SER A 13 12.62 -6.99 11.09
C SER A 13 13.62 -6.34 12.04
N LEU A 14 14.92 -6.50 11.80
CA LEU A 14 16.00 -5.97 12.64
C LEU A 14 16.60 -4.67 12.08
N GLY A 15 16.19 -4.29 10.86
CA GLY A 15 16.62 -3.08 10.20
C GLY A 15 16.35 -1.81 11.02
N THR A 16 17.18 -0.80 10.79
CA THR A 16 17.05 0.53 11.35
C THR A 16 16.06 1.36 10.55
N THR A 17 15.07 1.91 11.24
CA THR A 17 14.20 2.96 10.72
C THR A 17 14.72 4.30 11.19
N SER A 18 14.96 5.18 10.23
CA SER A 18 15.47 6.51 10.49
C SER A 18 14.79 7.53 9.59
N PHE A 19 14.39 8.67 10.16
CA PHE A 19 13.75 9.74 9.41
C PHE A 19 13.98 11.08 10.08
N ASN A 20 13.93 12.13 9.26
CA ASN A 20 13.86 13.50 9.71
C ASN A 20 12.41 13.97 9.68
N ILE A 21 12.04 14.83 10.61
CA ILE A 21 10.72 15.43 10.69
C ILE A 21 10.84 16.87 10.23
N TYR A 22 10.05 17.26 9.23
CA TYR A 22 10.03 18.62 8.70
C TYR A 22 8.67 19.26 8.91
N ARG A 23 8.66 20.59 9.09
CA ARG A 23 7.42 21.38 9.05
C ARG A 23 6.89 21.42 7.61
N ILE A 24 5.59 21.21 7.45
CA ILE A 24 4.88 21.45 6.19
C ILE A 24 4.52 22.94 6.11
N ILE A 25 4.75 23.57 4.96
CA ILE A 25 4.61 25.03 4.82
C ILE A 25 3.34 25.48 4.10
N ASN A 26 2.61 24.57 3.46
CA ASN A 26 1.38 24.86 2.73
C ASN A 26 0.30 23.81 3.03
N TYR A 27 -0.98 24.19 2.89
CA TYR A 27 -2.07 23.23 2.99
C TYR A 27 -1.96 22.15 1.91
N LYS A 28 -2.17 20.90 2.32
CA LYS A 28 -2.32 19.73 1.44
C LYS A 28 -3.57 18.99 1.87
N ASP A 29 -4.43 18.66 0.90
CA ASP A 29 -5.55 17.77 1.16
C ASP A 29 -5.03 16.33 1.26
N ILE A 30 -4.83 15.86 2.48
CA ILE A 30 -4.25 14.56 2.80
C ILE A 30 -5.11 13.41 2.26
N SER A 31 -6.42 13.63 2.03
CA SER A 31 -7.33 12.60 1.52
C SER A 31 -7.15 12.30 0.03
N THR A 32 -6.57 13.23 -0.73
CA THR A 32 -6.36 13.09 -2.19
C THR A 32 -4.90 13.22 -2.61
N LEU A 33 -3.99 13.52 -1.67
CA LEU A 33 -2.58 13.79 -1.96
C LEU A 33 -1.88 12.58 -2.60
N LYS A 34 -1.24 12.81 -3.74
CA LYS A 34 -0.41 11.81 -4.43
C LYS A 34 1.07 12.02 -4.17
N TYR A 35 1.87 10.97 -4.39
CA TYR A 35 3.31 11.00 -4.19
C TYR A 35 4.02 12.09 -5.00
N ASP A 36 3.59 12.31 -6.25
CA ASP A 36 4.16 13.30 -7.17
C ASP A 36 3.70 14.75 -6.90
N GLU A 37 2.77 14.96 -5.98
CA GLU A 37 2.25 16.27 -5.56
C GLU A 37 2.91 16.78 -4.26
N PHE A 38 3.84 16.00 -3.70
CA PHE A 38 4.58 16.34 -2.49
C PHE A 38 6.10 16.27 -2.74
N SER A 39 6.78 17.37 -2.48
CA SER A 39 8.17 17.59 -2.88
C SER A 39 8.96 18.33 -1.80
N PRO A 40 10.29 18.46 -1.93
CA PRO A 40 11.11 19.28 -1.03
C PRO A 40 10.72 20.76 -0.96
N ALA A 41 9.87 21.28 -1.87
CA ALA A 41 9.34 22.63 -1.79
C ALA A 41 8.15 22.76 -0.82
N ASP A 42 7.58 21.64 -0.35
CA ASP A 42 6.39 21.61 0.50
C ASP A 42 6.72 21.55 2.00
N TYR A 43 8.01 21.41 2.33
CA TYR A 43 8.52 21.40 3.70
C TYR A 43 9.85 22.13 3.79
N ASP A 44 10.21 22.62 4.99
CA ASP A 44 11.39 23.48 5.13
C ASP A 44 12.32 23.07 6.28
N ILE A 45 11.93 23.37 7.52
CA ILE A 45 12.76 23.31 8.69
C ILE A 45 12.64 21.91 9.28
N GLN A 46 13.79 21.29 9.56
CA GLN A 46 13.83 20.08 10.35
C GLN A 46 13.49 20.41 11.80
N VAL A 47 12.42 19.81 12.32
CA VAL A 47 11.90 20.03 13.67
C VAL A 47 12.03 18.80 14.56
N GLY A 48 12.60 17.71 14.05
CA GLY A 48 12.84 16.50 14.81
C GLY A 48 13.58 15.45 13.99
N THR A 49 13.97 14.35 14.64
CA THR A 49 14.57 13.19 13.99
C THR A 49 14.35 11.95 14.83
N TYR A 50 14.34 10.80 14.18
CA TYR A 50 14.31 9.51 14.84
C TYR A 50 15.30 8.57 14.15
N THR A 51 15.98 7.74 14.93
CA THR A 51 16.76 6.59 14.45
C THR A 51 16.62 5.48 15.48
N GLY A 52 16.21 4.30 15.04
CA GLY A 52 16.15 3.13 15.90
C GLY A 52 15.59 1.90 15.20
N THR A 53 15.55 0.81 15.94
CA THR A 53 14.95 -0.46 15.51
C THR A 53 13.76 -0.72 16.45
N PRO A 54 12.58 -0.13 16.19
CA PRO A 54 11.43 -0.34 17.05
C PRO A 54 11.04 -1.83 17.01
N THR A 55 10.96 -2.44 18.19
CA THR A 55 10.47 -3.81 18.39
C THR A 55 9.08 -3.79 19.02
N ASP A 56 8.39 -4.94 18.99
CA ASP A 56 6.95 -5.03 19.30
C ASP A 56 6.55 -4.34 20.62
N THR A 57 5.36 -3.73 20.64
CA THR A 57 4.74 -2.95 21.74
C THR A 57 5.34 -1.58 22.10
N ILE A 58 6.39 -1.11 21.40
CA ILE A 58 7.06 0.13 21.78
C ILE A 58 6.31 1.41 21.34
N THR A 59 6.33 2.40 22.23
CA THR A 59 6.03 3.80 21.88
C THR A 59 7.33 4.49 21.58
N VAL A 60 7.46 5.06 20.39
CA VAL A 60 8.62 5.86 20.00
C VAL A 60 8.38 7.30 20.45
N SER A 61 9.22 7.81 21.34
CA SER A 61 9.23 9.22 21.75
C SER A 61 10.23 10.00 20.91
N ILE A 62 9.77 11.11 20.34
CA ILE A 62 10.56 12.01 19.49
C ILE A 62 10.42 13.42 20.04
N ALA A 63 11.55 14.03 20.37
CA ALA A 63 11.60 15.44 20.70
C ALA A 63 11.33 16.27 19.43
N LEU A 64 10.35 17.17 19.53
CA LEU A 64 10.08 18.17 18.51
C LEU A 64 10.62 19.52 18.94
N ASP A 65 11.00 20.37 17.99
CA ASP A 65 11.38 21.75 18.27
C ASP A 65 10.22 22.49 18.94
N THR A 66 10.46 22.95 20.17
CA THR A 66 9.47 23.69 20.96
C THR A 66 9.07 25.02 20.33
N ASN A 67 9.90 25.61 19.46
CA ASN A 67 9.56 26.83 18.74
C ASN A 67 8.42 26.60 17.75
N LEU A 68 8.42 25.47 17.03
CA LEU A 68 7.33 25.10 16.13
C LEU A 68 6.00 25.00 16.89
N ILE A 69 6.01 24.30 18.03
CA ILE A 69 4.81 24.12 18.84
C ILE A 69 4.32 25.47 19.38
N ARG A 70 5.24 26.32 19.83
CA ARG A 70 4.91 27.68 20.29
C ARG A 70 4.30 28.52 19.18
N ASP A 71 4.85 28.46 17.97
CA ASP A 71 4.33 29.17 16.79
C ASP A 71 2.89 28.75 16.49
N TRP A 72 2.59 27.45 16.52
CA TRP A 72 1.23 26.93 16.31
C TRP A 72 0.26 27.37 17.39
N LEU A 73 0.68 27.33 18.67
CA LEU A 73 -0.16 27.79 19.78
C LEU A 73 -0.45 29.29 19.69
N ASN A 74 0.56 30.09 19.33
CA ASN A 74 0.41 31.53 19.15
C ASN A 74 -0.51 31.86 17.96
N TYR A 75 -0.35 31.18 16.82
CA TYR A 75 -1.25 31.33 15.67
C TYR A 75 -2.70 30.99 16.03
N SER A 76 -2.90 29.90 16.79
CA SER A 76 -4.23 29.49 17.24
C SER A 76 -4.87 30.52 18.17
N ALA A 77 -4.07 31.20 19.00
CA ALA A 77 -4.54 32.24 19.91
C ALA A 77 -4.77 33.60 19.22
N ASP A 78 -3.95 33.94 18.21
CA ASP A 78 -4.00 35.21 17.50
C ASP A 78 -3.51 35.06 16.05
N THR A 79 -4.46 34.94 15.14
CA THR A 79 -4.20 34.75 13.71
C THR A 79 -3.76 36.03 12.99
N ILE A 80 -3.82 37.19 13.65
CA ILE A 80 -3.49 38.49 13.05
C ILE A 80 -1.99 38.77 13.23
N ASN A 81 -1.47 38.53 14.44
CA ASN A 81 -0.09 38.88 14.79
C ASN A 81 0.91 37.74 14.58
N TYR A 82 0.44 36.50 14.42
CA TYR A 82 1.29 35.34 14.18
C TYR A 82 1.00 34.74 12.80
N PRO A 83 2.01 34.54 11.93
CA PRO A 83 1.78 34.10 10.56
C PRO A 83 1.92 32.58 10.37
N ILE A 84 2.47 31.85 11.35
CA ILE A 84 2.86 30.45 11.18
C ILE A 84 1.69 29.52 11.54
N LYS A 85 0.89 29.19 10.52
CA LYS A 85 -0.20 28.23 10.65
C LYS A 85 0.31 26.79 10.81
N ASN A 86 -0.47 25.97 11.52
CA ASN A 86 -0.26 24.53 11.56
C ASN A 86 -0.78 23.85 10.28
N TYR A 87 0.15 23.46 9.40
CA TYR A 87 -0.12 22.58 8.25
C TYR A 87 0.37 21.15 8.47
N GLY A 88 0.84 20.82 9.67
CA GLY A 88 1.36 19.51 10.04
C GLY A 88 2.88 19.37 9.84
N ILE A 89 3.31 18.12 9.87
CA ILE A 89 4.71 17.70 9.78
C ILE A 89 4.83 16.51 8.83
N ALA A 90 5.94 16.43 8.12
CA ALA A 90 6.26 15.33 7.21
C ALA A 90 7.42 14.50 7.77
N PHE A 91 7.29 13.17 7.70
CA PHE A 91 8.36 12.25 8.08
C PHE A 91 9.07 11.78 6.82
N ILE A 92 10.32 12.19 6.66
CA ILE A 92 11.10 11.92 5.45
C ILE A 92 12.24 10.95 5.82
N PRO A 93 12.28 9.74 5.22
CA PRO A 93 13.38 8.81 5.42
C PRO A 93 14.72 9.48 5.11
N ASN A 94 15.72 9.26 5.95
CA ASN A 94 17.08 9.73 5.71
C ASN A 94 17.99 8.56 5.27
N THR A 95 19.26 8.85 5.00
CA THR A 95 20.23 7.86 4.48
C THR A 95 20.53 6.70 5.43
N ASN A 96 20.19 6.83 6.72
CA ASN A 96 20.39 5.76 7.71
C ASN A 96 19.18 4.80 7.77
N CYS A 97 18.11 5.08 7.03
CA CYS A 97 16.93 4.22 6.97
C CYS A 97 17.19 3.05 6.02
N ASN A 98 17.11 1.82 6.52
CA ASN A 98 17.26 0.62 5.71
C ASN A 98 16.04 -0.32 5.77
N THR A 99 15.02 0.03 6.57
CA THR A 99 13.74 -0.67 6.59
C THR A 99 12.58 0.28 6.87
N ILE A 100 11.40 -0.08 6.38
CA ILE A 100 10.13 0.59 6.64
C ILE A 100 9.43 -0.13 7.78
N LYS A 101 8.95 0.64 8.76
CA LYS A 101 8.19 0.16 9.93
C LYS A 101 6.84 0.85 9.93
N ALA A 102 5.77 0.12 10.25
CA ALA A 102 4.45 0.72 10.30
C ALA A 102 4.22 1.46 11.62
N PHE A 103 3.89 2.74 11.51
CA PHE A 103 3.37 3.50 12.64
C PHE A 103 1.87 3.65 12.48
N ASN A 104 1.16 3.59 13.59
CA ASN A 104 -0.27 3.81 13.63
C ASN A 104 -0.61 5.26 13.24
N SER A 105 -1.78 5.42 12.64
CA SER A 105 -2.38 6.71 12.27
C SER A 105 -3.66 6.94 13.08
N ILE A 106 -4.39 8.01 12.76
CA ILE A 106 -5.65 8.39 13.39
C ILE A 106 -6.74 7.31 13.31
N ASN A 107 -6.71 6.47 12.27
CA ASN A 107 -7.71 5.44 12.02
C ASN A 107 -7.48 4.14 12.81
N SER A 108 -6.48 4.11 13.69
CA SER A 108 -6.17 2.95 14.53
C SER A 108 -7.11 2.83 15.73
N ALA A 109 -7.21 1.63 16.30
CA ALA A 109 -7.98 1.40 17.52
C ALA A 109 -7.56 2.35 18.66
N THR A 110 -8.53 2.71 19.52
CA THR A 110 -8.32 3.62 20.66
C THR A 110 -7.11 3.17 21.50
N GLY A 111 -6.12 4.06 21.67
CA GLY A 111 -4.87 3.80 22.40
C GLY A 111 -3.62 3.66 21.52
N TYR A 112 -3.79 3.51 20.20
CA TYR A 112 -2.70 3.43 19.23
C TYR A 112 -2.50 4.71 18.40
N THR A 113 -3.35 5.71 18.58
CA THR A 113 -3.25 7.00 17.87
C THR A 113 -1.99 7.76 18.30
N PRO A 114 -1.20 8.31 17.35
CA PRO A 114 -0.06 9.16 17.67
C PRO A 114 -0.52 10.49 18.28
N TYR A 115 0.29 11.03 19.20
CA TYR A 115 -0.02 12.29 19.87
C TYR A 115 1.23 13.12 20.16
N ILE A 116 1.05 14.42 20.33
CA ILE A 116 2.06 15.35 20.83
C ILE A 116 1.70 15.68 22.28
N GLU A 117 2.61 15.37 23.20
CA GLU A 117 2.58 15.89 24.57
C GLU A 117 3.34 17.22 24.59
N VAL A 118 2.72 18.24 25.20
CA VAL A 118 3.30 19.56 25.38
C VAL A 118 3.26 19.90 26.86
N ILE A 119 4.43 20.08 27.45
CA ILE A 119 4.59 20.54 28.82
C ILE A 119 4.82 22.05 28.77
N LEU A 120 3.92 22.82 29.38
CA LEU A 120 3.92 24.28 29.38
C LEU A 120 4.16 24.78 30.80
N THR A 121 5.00 25.79 30.95
CA THR A 121 5.17 26.50 32.22
C THR A 121 4.77 27.96 32.04
N LYS A 122 3.84 28.45 32.86
CA LYS A 122 3.41 29.86 32.87
C LYS A 122 3.23 30.30 34.32
N ASN A 123 3.85 31.42 34.70
CA ASN A 123 3.78 31.97 36.06
C ASN A 123 4.15 30.94 37.16
N SER A 124 5.18 30.13 36.92
CA SER A 124 5.65 29.04 37.81
C SER A 124 4.70 27.85 37.97
N GLU A 125 3.55 27.84 37.29
CA GLU A 125 2.67 26.68 37.18
C GLU A 125 3.06 25.86 35.94
N THR A 126 3.12 24.55 36.07
CA THR A 126 3.38 23.61 34.97
C THR A 126 2.13 22.80 34.67
N ASP A 127 1.75 22.75 33.41
CA ASP A 127 0.63 21.97 32.92
C ASP A 127 1.03 21.16 31.68
N THR A 128 0.30 20.07 31.41
CA THR A 128 0.56 19.16 30.30
C THR A 128 -0.68 19.04 29.42
N ILE A 129 -0.50 19.31 28.13
CA ILE A 129 -1.56 19.25 27.12
C ILE A 129 -1.20 18.17 26.09
N TYR A 130 -2.21 17.42 25.65
CA TYR A 130 -2.10 16.38 24.64
C TYR A 130 -2.83 16.79 23.35
N PHE A 131 -2.12 16.75 22.22
CA PHE A 131 -2.69 16.99 20.89
C PHE A 131 -2.68 15.69 20.09
N ASN A 132 -3.85 15.24 19.64
CA ASN A 132 -3.96 14.13 18.71
C ASN A 132 -3.77 14.63 17.28
N SER A 133 -3.27 13.76 16.40
CA SER A 133 -3.33 14.05 14.96
C SER A 133 -4.79 14.07 14.49
N LEU A 134 -5.11 14.95 13.53
CA LEU A 134 -6.45 15.07 12.93
C LEU A 134 -6.57 14.30 11.62
N ASP A 135 -5.46 14.11 10.91
CA ASP A 135 -5.38 13.37 9.66
C ASP A 135 -3.96 12.82 9.49
N GLY A 136 -3.75 11.93 8.52
CA GLY A 136 -2.44 11.41 8.17
C GLY A 136 -2.49 10.44 7.00
N THR A 137 -1.53 10.55 6.09
CA THR A 137 -1.33 9.63 4.97
C THR A 137 0.14 9.22 4.86
N SER A 138 0.40 8.18 4.08
CA SER A 138 1.74 7.75 3.69
C SER A 138 1.88 7.81 2.18
N LEU A 139 2.95 8.44 1.70
CA LEU A 139 3.28 8.50 0.28
C LEU A 139 4.42 7.53 -0.01
N VAL A 140 4.20 6.60 -0.92
CA VAL A 140 5.17 5.55 -1.27
C VAL A 140 5.40 5.53 -2.77
N THR A 141 6.61 5.21 -3.19
CA THR A 141 6.96 4.99 -4.59
C THR A 141 7.88 3.78 -4.73
N ALA A 142 7.92 3.20 -5.92
CA ALA A 142 8.83 2.12 -6.28
C ALA A 142 9.31 2.31 -7.72
N PRO A 143 10.60 2.06 -8.02
CA PRO A 143 11.12 2.20 -9.37
C PRO A 143 10.48 1.15 -10.29
N SER A 144 10.33 1.48 -11.58
CA SER A 144 9.75 0.57 -12.58
C SER A 144 10.60 -0.68 -12.84
N THR A 145 11.85 -0.69 -12.40
CA THR A 145 12.81 -1.80 -12.55
C THR A 145 12.53 -2.99 -11.64
N ILE A 146 11.55 -2.91 -10.74
CA ILE A 146 11.24 -3.99 -9.79
C ILE A 146 10.67 -5.25 -10.45
N ILE A 147 10.15 -5.17 -11.69
CA ILE A 147 9.53 -6.32 -12.37
C ILE A 147 10.63 -7.25 -12.90
N PRO A 148 10.83 -8.45 -12.30
CA PRO A 148 11.89 -9.34 -12.74
C PRO A 148 11.53 -9.98 -14.08
N ASN A 149 12.54 -10.30 -14.90
CA ASN A 149 12.33 -11.07 -16.13
C ASN A 149 11.64 -12.41 -15.82
N GLN A 150 10.72 -12.84 -16.69
CA GLN A 150 9.96 -14.08 -16.55
C GLN A 150 9.15 -14.18 -15.24
N ARG A 151 8.83 -13.04 -14.62
CA ARG A 151 7.93 -12.94 -13.48
C ARG A 151 6.85 -11.91 -13.76
N PHE A 152 5.79 -11.99 -12.98
CA PHE A 152 4.89 -10.85 -12.78
C PHE A 152 4.75 -10.60 -11.29
N ILE A 153 4.37 -9.36 -10.94
CA ILE A 153 4.32 -8.93 -9.55
C ILE A 153 2.99 -8.24 -9.24
N THR A 154 2.59 -8.31 -7.97
CA THR A 154 1.63 -7.39 -7.37
C THR A 154 2.26 -6.79 -6.12
N LEU A 155 2.22 -5.47 -5.98
CA LEU A 155 2.87 -4.76 -4.87
C LEU A 155 1.91 -3.75 -4.24
N SER A 156 1.67 -3.92 -2.95
CA SER A 156 0.86 -3.01 -2.13
C SER A 156 1.58 -1.70 -1.81
N GLY A 157 0.83 -0.68 -1.40
CA GLY A 157 1.28 0.68 -1.08
C GLY A 157 1.54 1.56 -2.30
N VAL A 158 2.12 0.98 -3.36
CA VAL A 158 2.31 1.65 -4.66
C VAL A 158 1.34 1.16 -5.73
N SER A 159 0.47 0.20 -5.38
CA SER A 159 -0.59 -0.33 -6.25
C SER A 159 -0.08 -0.84 -7.60
N TYR A 160 1.05 -1.55 -7.64
CA TYR A 160 1.42 -2.28 -8.85
C TYR A 160 0.47 -3.48 -8.99
N ARG A 161 -0.29 -3.45 -10.08
CA ARG A 161 -1.23 -4.49 -10.47
C ARG A 161 -0.73 -5.16 -11.74
N HIS A 162 -1.00 -6.45 -11.89
CA HIS A 162 -0.66 -7.18 -13.10
C HIS A 162 -1.90 -7.39 -13.97
N ILE A 163 -1.73 -7.27 -15.30
CA ILE A 163 -2.78 -7.61 -16.26
C ILE A 163 -2.41 -8.91 -16.95
N MET A 164 -3.19 -9.96 -16.70
CA MET A 164 -3.05 -11.25 -17.37
C MET A 164 -4.01 -11.34 -18.54
N ARG A 165 -3.47 -11.59 -19.74
CA ARG A 165 -4.25 -11.74 -20.98
C ARG A 165 -4.27 -13.19 -21.43
N PHE A 166 -5.36 -13.59 -22.06
CA PHE A 166 -5.58 -14.96 -22.51
C PHE A 166 -5.88 -15.00 -24.00
N ASP A 167 -5.25 -15.92 -24.72
CA ASP A 167 -5.63 -16.26 -26.08
C ASP A 167 -6.74 -17.33 -26.04
N LEU A 168 -7.94 -16.94 -26.48
CA LEU A 168 -9.11 -17.80 -26.53
C LEU A 168 -9.42 -18.33 -27.93
N SER A 169 -8.54 -18.11 -28.91
CA SER A 169 -8.73 -18.52 -30.31
C SER A 169 -8.99 -20.02 -30.50
N LYS A 170 -8.59 -20.84 -29.53
CA LYS A 170 -8.81 -22.29 -29.54
C LYS A 170 -10.17 -22.74 -28.99
N LEU A 171 -10.96 -21.82 -28.42
CA LEU A 171 -12.33 -22.14 -28.00
C LEU A 171 -13.28 -21.98 -29.20
N PRO A 172 -14.14 -22.97 -29.47
CA PRO A 172 -15.18 -22.82 -30.48
C PRO A 172 -16.10 -21.64 -30.15
N ALA A 173 -16.58 -20.95 -31.18
CA ALA A 173 -17.63 -19.94 -31.02
C ALA A 173 -18.87 -20.54 -30.33
N ASN A 174 -19.58 -19.74 -29.55
CA ASN A 174 -20.79 -20.15 -28.81
C ASN A 174 -20.57 -21.30 -27.80
N SER A 175 -19.35 -21.49 -27.32
CA SER A 175 -19.07 -22.43 -26.23
C SER A 175 -19.70 -21.97 -24.92
N ILE A 176 -20.37 -22.89 -24.23
CA ILE A 176 -20.86 -22.70 -22.87
C ILE A 176 -19.75 -23.14 -21.91
N ILE A 177 -19.31 -22.22 -21.06
CA ILE A 177 -18.23 -22.45 -20.09
C ILE A 177 -18.78 -23.17 -18.87
N ASN A 178 -18.49 -24.48 -18.76
CA ASN A 178 -18.83 -25.28 -17.59
C ASN A 178 -17.84 -25.05 -16.43
N GLN A 179 -16.58 -24.78 -16.78
CA GLN A 179 -15.51 -24.49 -15.83
C GLN A 179 -14.45 -23.63 -16.51
N ALA A 180 -14.00 -22.59 -15.83
CA ALA A 180 -12.74 -21.91 -16.13
C ALA A 180 -11.94 -21.83 -14.83
N TYR A 181 -10.85 -22.57 -14.75
CA TYR A 181 -10.05 -22.72 -13.54
C TYR A 181 -8.61 -22.29 -13.81
N LEU A 182 -8.20 -21.22 -13.13
CA LEU A 182 -6.88 -20.63 -13.26
C LEU A 182 -6.00 -21.11 -12.10
N GLU A 183 -4.77 -21.51 -12.41
CA GLU A 183 -3.70 -21.78 -11.44
C GLU A 183 -2.45 -21.01 -11.81
N PHE A 184 -1.72 -20.52 -10.81
CA PHE A 184 -0.41 -19.89 -10.99
C PHE A 184 0.43 -20.03 -9.72
N THR A 185 1.74 -19.96 -9.86
CA THR A 185 2.68 -20.32 -8.80
C THR A 185 3.45 -19.09 -8.33
N ILE A 186 3.53 -18.91 -7.02
CA ILE A 186 4.31 -17.84 -6.39
C ILE A 186 5.77 -18.26 -6.25
N ASP A 187 6.68 -17.32 -6.50
CA ASP A 187 8.10 -17.43 -6.20
C ASP A 187 8.31 -16.94 -4.76
N THR A 188 8.23 -17.87 -3.79
CA THR A 188 8.30 -17.51 -2.36
C THR A 188 9.65 -16.94 -1.96
N ALA A 189 10.72 -17.25 -2.69
CA ALA A 189 12.06 -16.74 -2.41
C ALA A 189 12.19 -15.27 -2.82
N SER A 190 11.45 -14.85 -3.85
CA SER A 190 11.45 -13.47 -4.36
C SER A 190 10.31 -12.62 -3.79
N SER A 191 9.33 -13.23 -3.13
CA SER A 191 8.18 -12.55 -2.53
C SER A 191 8.47 -12.06 -1.11
N PHE A 192 7.81 -10.99 -0.71
CA PHE A 192 7.77 -10.51 0.66
C PHE A 192 6.32 -10.32 1.11
N TYR A 193 5.90 -11.01 2.15
CA TYR A 193 4.59 -10.81 2.74
C TYR A 193 4.71 -10.98 4.25
N SER A 194 4.11 -10.03 4.97
CA SER A 194 4.12 -9.99 6.43
C SER A 194 2.76 -10.40 7.03
N THR A 195 1.71 -10.37 6.20
CA THR A 195 0.34 -10.63 6.63
C THR A 195 -0.05 -12.10 6.48
N PHE A 196 -1.06 -12.51 7.25
CA PHE A 196 -1.70 -13.81 7.08
C PHE A 196 -2.59 -13.86 5.83
N ASP A 197 -3.15 -12.72 5.41
CA ASP A 197 -4.00 -12.68 4.21
C ASP A 197 -3.13 -12.62 2.95
N ARG A 198 -2.98 -13.78 2.33
CA ARG A 198 -2.19 -13.95 1.13
C ARG A 198 -3.06 -13.97 -0.13
N ARG A 199 -4.37 -13.68 -0.04
CA ARG A 199 -5.27 -13.73 -1.19
C ARG A 199 -5.02 -12.56 -2.14
N LEU A 200 -5.33 -12.79 -3.41
CA LEU A 200 -5.36 -11.75 -4.44
C LEU A 200 -6.79 -11.50 -4.91
N TYR A 201 -7.06 -10.28 -5.33
CA TYR A 201 -8.22 -9.96 -6.14
C TYR A 201 -7.93 -10.26 -7.62
N ILE A 202 -8.94 -10.80 -8.29
CA ILE A 202 -9.02 -10.96 -9.73
C ILE A 202 -10.28 -10.25 -10.20
N GLU A 203 -10.12 -9.31 -11.11
CA GLU A 203 -11.22 -8.53 -11.68
C GLU A 203 -11.14 -8.53 -13.21
N MET A 204 -12.28 -8.54 -13.90
CA MET A 204 -12.32 -8.45 -15.35
C MET A 204 -12.14 -6.99 -15.78
N LEU A 205 -11.18 -6.73 -16.68
CA LEU A 205 -11.03 -5.39 -17.24
C LEU A 205 -12.12 -5.08 -18.27
N THR A 206 -12.66 -3.87 -18.17
CA THR A 206 -13.62 -3.28 -19.12
C THR A 206 -13.03 -2.11 -19.89
N ASP A 207 -11.94 -1.51 -19.40
CA ASP A 207 -11.19 -0.43 -20.05
C ASP A 207 -9.69 -0.56 -19.72
N THR A 208 -8.81 -0.57 -20.74
CA THR A 208 -7.35 -0.65 -20.54
C THR A 208 -6.65 0.71 -20.43
N THR A 209 -7.31 1.79 -20.79
CA THR A 209 -6.78 3.17 -20.70
C THR A 209 -6.96 3.71 -19.29
N GLU A 210 -8.12 3.47 -18.69
CA GLU A 210 -8.42 3.91 -17.31
C GLU A 210 -8.32 2.77 -16.28
N TYR A 211 -7.97 1.55 -16.72
CA TYR A 211 -7.90 0.34 -15.88
C TYR A 211 -9.20 0.06 -15.11
N LYS A 212 -10.35 0.33 -15.73
CA LYS A 212 -11.66 0.06 -15.13
C LYS A 212 -11.98 -1.43 -15.15
N THR A 213 -12.67 -1.88 -14.12
CA THR A 213 -13.18 -3.24 -13.98
C THR A 213 -14.70 -3.26 -14.09
N ASP A 214 -15.29 -4.44 -14.16
CA ASP A 214 -16.73 -4.63 -14.07
C ASP A 214 -17.26 -4.62 -12.62
N GLY A 215 -16.37 -4.42 -11.64
CA GLY A 215 -16.68 -4.38 -10.21
C GLY A 215 -16.91 -5.76 -9.57
N TYR A 216 -16.82 -6.86 -10.32
CA TYR A 216 -16.94 -8.20 -9.76
C TYR A 216 -15.58 -8.74 -9.34
N ILE A 217 -15.44 -8.96 -8.03
CA ILE A 217 -14.20 -9.43 -7.42
C ILE A 217 -14.24 -10.95 -7.25
N PHE A 218 -13.23 -11.62 -7.82
CA PHE A 218 -12.93 -13.02 -7.56
C PHE A 218 -11.67 -13.10 -6.70
N TYR A 219 -11.60 -14.11 -5.83
CA TYR A 219 -10.41 -14.33 -5.01
C TYR A 219 -9.52 -15.40 -5.65
N ALA A 220 -8.22 -15.12 -5.74
CA ALA A 220 -7.21 -16.14 -5.89
C ALA A 220 -6.77 -16.59 -4.49
N ASN A 221 -6.95 -17.87 -4.18
CA ASN A 221 -6.57 -18.43 -2.88
C ASN A 221 -5.40 -19.39 -3.04
N LEU A 222 -4.60 -19.54 -1.99
CA LEU A 222 -3.61 -20.60 -1.90
C LEU A 222 -4.30 -21.96 -1.87
N LYS A 223 -4.10 -22.75 -2.93
CA LYS A 223 -4.49 -24.16 -2.98
C LYS A 223 -3.59 -25.03 -2.10
N ASN A 224 -2.31 -24.66 -2.06
CA ASN A 224 -1.26 -25.25 -1.24
C ASN A 224 -0.29 -24.13 -0.84
N TYR A 225 0.93 -24.44 -0.39
CA TYR A 225 1.89 -23.42 0.06
C TYR A 225 2.39 -22.44 -1.01
N ILE A 226 2.32 -22.81 -2.31
CA ILE A 226 2.94 -22.06 -3.42
C ILE A 226 2.01 -21.83 -4.63
N THR A 227 0.93 -22.59 -4.77
CA THR A 227 0.02 -22.51 -5.92
C THR A 227 -1.25 -21.77 -5.53
N TYR A 228 -1.57 -20.73 -6.29
CA TYR A 228 -2.84 -20.03 -6.24
C TYR A 228 -3.84 -20.63 -7.21
N ASN A 229 -5.13 -20.55 -6.87
CA ASN A 229 -6.20 -20.91 -7.78
C ASN A 229 -7.41 -19.98 -7.71
N SER A 230 -8.20 -19.97 -8.78
CA SER A 230 -9.51 -19.32 -8.81
C SER A 230 -10.43 -19.92 -9.89
N TYR A 231 -11.74 -19.88 -9.64
CA TYR A 231 -12.76 -20.21 -10.62
C TYR A 231 -13.29 -18.91 -11.26
N LEU A 232 -13.15 -18.81 -12.57
CA LEU A 232 -13.41 -17.60 -13.34
C LEU A 232 -14.50 -17.79 -14.40
N ASN A 233 -15.41 -18.76 -14.17
CA ASN A 233 -16.48 -19.12 -15.11
C ASN A 233 -17.21 -17.89 -15.67
N TYR A 234 -17.59 -16.96 -14.80
CA TYR A 234 -18.29 -15.73 -15.19
C TYR A 234 -17.49 -14.89 -16.19
N ILE A 235 -16.20 -14.65 -15.93
CA ILE A 235 -15.33 -13.85 -16.80
C ILE A 235 -15.23 -14.50 -18.18
N PHE A 236 -14.86 -15.77 -18.23
CA PHE A 236 -14.67 -16.47 -19.50
C PHE A 236 -15.98 -16.68 -20.26
N GLN A 237 -17.11 -16.88 -19.57
CA GLN A 237 -18.42 -16.97 -20.22
C GLN A 237 -18.83 -15.65 -20.88
N ASN A 238 -18.54 -14.50 -20.24
CA ASN A 238 -18.81 -13.19 -20.79
C ASN A 238 -17.94 -12.90 -22.02
N TRP A 239 -16.66 -13.30 -22.00
CA TRP A 239 -15.79 -13.16 -23.16
C TRP A 239 -16.20 -14.06 -24.34
N THR A 240 -16.56 -15.33 -24.10
CA THR A 240 -16.95 -16.23 -25.19
C THR A 240 -18.32 -15.93 -25.78
N SER A 241 -19.22 -15.31 -24.99
CA SER A 241 -20.54 -14.87 -25.47
C SER A 241 -20.51 -13.50 -26.16
N GLY A 242 -19.39 -12.78 -26.10
CA GLY A 242 -19.24 -11.46 -26.70
C GLY A 242 -19.91 -10.33 -25.92
N VAL A 243 -20.35 -10.58 -24.68
CA VAL A 243 -20.93 -9.53 -23.80
C VAL A 243 -19.87 -8.50 -23.43
N TYR A 244 -18.63 -8.96 -23.19
CA TYR A 244 -17.47 -8.10 -22.93
C TYR A 244 -16.30 -8.48 -23.82
N PRO A 245 -15.48 -7.50 -24.26
CA PRO A 245 -14.22 -7.79 -24.93
C PRO A 245 -13.22 -8.45 -23.97
N ASN A 246 -12.38 -9.34 -24.49
CA ASN A 246 -11.28 -9.92 -23.73
C ASN A 246 -10.12 -8.92 -23.62
N LEU A 247 -10.15 -8.10 -22.57
CA LEU A 247 -9.09 -7.13 -22.23
C LEU A 247 -8.10 -7.66 -21.18
N GLY A 248 -8.32 -8.89 -20.70
CA GLY A 248 -7.57 -9.53 -19.63
C GLY A 248 -8.20 -9.36 -18.25
N ILE A 249 -7.58 -9.99 -17.26
CA ILE A 249 -7.90 -9.84 -15.85
C ILE A 249 -6.83 -9.00 -15.15
N MET A 250 -7.25 -8.16 -14.21
CA MET A 250 -6.36 -7.44 -13.31
C MET A 250 -6.16 -8.24 -12.03
N LEU A 251 -4.91 -8.32 -11.58
CA LEU A 251 -4.50 -8.95 -10.33
C LEU A 251 -3.99 -7.87 -9.37
N SER A 252 -4.50 -7.86 -8.14
CA SER A 252 -4.07 -6.96 -7.07
C SER A 252 -4.08 -7.67 -5.71
N ASN A 253 -3.36 -7.12 -4.73
CA ASN A 253 -3.37 -7.68 -3.37
C ASN A 253 -4.64 -7.25 -2.64
N THR A 254 -5.15 -8.11 -1.77
CA THR A 254 -6.29 -7.76 -0.90
C THR A 254 -5.98 -6.64 0.10
N THR A 255 -4.70 -6.45 0.42
CA THR A 255 -4.19 -5.46 1.37
C THR A 255 -3.55 -4.25 0.68
N GLU A 256 -3.85 -4.02 -0.61
CA GLU A 256 -3.17 -3.05 -1.46
C GLU A 256 -2.95 -1.67 -0.83
N THR A 257 -3.92 -1.15 -0.08
CA THR A 257 -3.87 0.19 0.52
C THR A 257 -3.34 0.23 1.96
N THR A 258 -2.98 -0.93 2.54
CA THR A 258 -2.73 -1.06 3.99
C THR A 258 -1.34 -1.56 4.34
N ASN A 259 -0.59 -2.11 3.38
CA ASN A 259 0.76 -2.63 3.60
C ASN A 259 1.64 -2.49 2.35
N LEU A 260 2.87 -3.01 2.42
CA LEU A 260 3.84 -3.06 1.33
C LEU A 260 4.15 -4.50 0.90
N ASP A 261 3.19 -5.42 1.05
CA ASP A 261 3.42 -6.80 0.67
C ASP A 261 3.63 -6.92 -0.86
N GLU A 262 4.64 -7.70 -1.25
CA GLU A 262 5.16 -7.93 -2.60
C GLU A 262 4.98 -9.41 -2.95
N PHE A 263 4.09 -9.71 -3.89
CA PHE A 263 3.88 -11.07 -4.37
C PHE A 263 4.48 -11.21 -5.76
N VAL A 264 5.45 -12.11 -5.90
CA VAL A 264 6.15 -12.38 -7.15
C VAL A 264 5.72 -13.75 -7.65
N PHE A 265 5.30 -13.82 -8.90
CA PHE A 265 4.78 -15.03 -9.52
C PHE A 265 5.56 -15.39 -10.77
N TYR A 266 5.62 -16.68 -11.08
CA TYR A 266 6.17 -17.17 -12.33
C TYR A 266 5.28 -16.75 -13.51
N SER A 267 5.87 -16.20 -14.57
CA SER A 267 5.16 -15.82 -15.80
C SER A 267 4.99 -17.00 -16.78
N SER A 268 4.27 -16.77 -17.87
CA SER A 268 4.16 -17.70 -19.00
C SER A 268 5.50 -18.04 -19.66
N ASP A 269 6.50 -17.17 -19.53
CA ASP A 269 7.79 -17.28 -20.21
C ASP A 269 8.85 -17.96 -19.34
N ASN A 270 8.47 -18.44 -18.15
CA ASN A 270 9.40 -19.14 -17.26
C ASN A 270 9.95 -20.42 -17.94
N PRO A 271 11.25 -20.73 -17.87
CA PRO A 271 11.82 -21.90 -18.53
C PRO A 271 11.24 -23.23 -18.03
N GLU A 272 10.81 -23.31 -16.77
CA GLU A 272 10.23 -24.51 -16.16
C GLU A 272 8.70 -24.54 -16.40
N PRO A 273 8.18 -25.41 -17.29
CA PRO A 273 6.77 -25.38 -17.68
C PRO A 273 5.81 -25.68 -16.54
N SER A 274 6.24 -26.44 -15.53
CA SER A 274 5.40 -26.78 -14.37
C SER A 274 5.09 -25.60 -13.45
N LEU A 275 5.87 -24.51 -13.54
CA LEU A 275 5.68 -23.30 -12.74
C LEU A 275 4.82 -22.24 -13.43
N ARG A 276 4.60 -22.36 -14.74
CA ARG A 276 3.85 -21.38 -15.54
C ARG A 276 2.37 -21.32 -15.14
N PRO A 277 1.72 -20.15 -15.26
CA PRO A 277 0.27 -20.04 -15.11
C PRO A 277 -0.47 -20.97 -16.08
N ARG A 278 -1.54 -21.62 -15.61
CA ARG A 278 -2.36 -22.54 -16.39
C ARG A 278 -3.83 -22.23 -16.22
N LEU A 279 -4.51 -22.00 -17.35
CA LEU A 279 -5.96 -21.94 -17.42
C LEU A 279 -6.49 -23.26 -17.96
N THR A 280 -7.40 -23.90 -17.22
CA THR A 280 -8.14 -25.08 -17.66
C THR A 280 -9.58 -24.71 -17.92
N ILE A 281 -10.05 -24.90 -19.15
CA ILE A 281 -11.45 -24.65 -19.53
C ILE A 281 -12.13 -25.97 -19.87
N ARG A 282 -13.27 -26.23 -19.22
CA ARG A 282 -14.21 -27.27 -19.63
C ARG A 282 -15.44 -26.59 -20.21
N TYR A 283 -15.82 -26.96 -21.42
CA TYR A 283 -16.92 -26.33 -22.13
C TYR A 283 -17.81 -27.36 -22.81
N THR A 284 -19.02 -26.93 -23.17
CA THR A 284 -19.88 -27.65 -24.11
C THR A 284 -20.10 -26.79 -25.34
N ILE A 285 -20.22 -27.44 -26.50
CA ILE A 285 -20.53 -26.75 -27.75
C ILE A 285 -22.06 -26.67 -27.85
N ARG A 286 -22.59 -25.47 -28.06
CA ARG A 286 -23.99 -25.28 -28.37
C ARG A 286 -24.17 -25.53 -29.86
N ASN A 287 -24.82 -26.64 -30.21
CA ASN A 287 -25.29 -26.92 -31.57
C ASN A 287 -26.49 -26.03 -31.91
#